data_AF-A0A0C2MJE5-F1
#
_entry.id   AF-A0A0C2MJE5-F1
#
_cell.length_a   1.000
_cell.length_b   1.000
_cell.length_c   1.000
_cell.angle_alpha   90.00
_cell.angle_beta   90.00
_cell.angle_gamma   90.00
#
_symmetry.space_group_name_H-M   'P 1'
#
loop_
_entity.id
_entity.type
_entity.pdbx_description
1 polymer ?
#
loop_
_entity_poly.entity_id
_entity_poly.type
_entity_poly.pdbx_seq_one_letter_code
_entity_poly.pdbx_strand_id
1 'polypeptide(L)'
;MIDKSQESITYKYTSLMDRFMSALRDFLIPSRSNFCFTKSSHPIAKYASEVAFLFFKTILHPDQSNDGLNMVNQFLLSLHAIIDKDSIVPRNNIKFSEFYNSMQDCLSVQYFALIGFIQEFSIGQMLIEGSHILTKIYNVLESTELFPFIKAVIPHMNYNNPVCQKFIGAIISKDNSENKLYVLRFLRWYSRQDQNKDFVLLYLTRMLHDLNQSVREEATDVLDEILDCDITACEDVIALNIPYLFLGTIGVKLLSRLATTLPSRSDSFKKLTKFFPYLIEEWCSVRFDLSQNFLVRYCENIETRLNCSLGRPVPDKDSGTLNPFKLGFECHINTYKLHKFINLSKCEHMLNIHLKSDVDYFQIRSKILFIANYASTSKGLKAIEKMDNNILQKIVKLVYHSDQLSLRWFVVN
;
A
#
# COMPACT_ATOMS: atom_id res chain seq x y z
N MET A 1 -65.39 -5.78 -5.05
CA MET A 1 -64.88 -6.98 -5.75
C MET A 1 -63.54 -6.60 -6.34
N ILE A 2 -62.47 -6.76 -5.55
CA ILE A 2 -61.11 -6.71 -6.08
C ILE A 2 -60.92 -7.99 -6.89
N ASP A 3 -60.35 -7.82 -8.05
CA ASP A 3 -60.42 -8.72 -9.19
C ASP A 3 -59.64 -10.02 -8.88
N LYS A 4 -60.32 -11.18 -8.78
CA LYS A 4 -59.69 -12.50 -8.57
C LYS A 4 -58.65 -12.83 -9.65
N SER A 5 -58.72 -12.16 -10.81
CA SER A 5 -57.71 -12.24 -11.86
C SER A 5 -56.40 -11.52 -11.48
N GLN A 6 -56.46 -10.39 -10.77
CA GLN A 6 -55.28 -9.67 -10.27
C GLN A 6 -54.58 -10.46 -9.14
N GLU A 7 -55.31 -11.12 -8.26
CA GLU A 7 -54.73 -12.00 -7.21
C GLU A 7 -54.03 -13.22 -7.83
N SER A 8 -54.63 -13.84 -8.85
CA SER A 8 -54.05 -14.96 -9.60
C SER A 8 -52.75 -14.59 -10.34
N ILE A 9 -52.73 -13.41 -10.97
CA ILE A 9 -51.55 -12.90 -11.68
C ILE A 9 -50.45 -12.56 -10.69
N THR A 10 -50.78 -11.87 -9.59
CA THR A 10 -49.83 -11.51 -8.52
C THR A 10 -49.18 -12.76 -7.92
N TYR A 11 -49.96 -13.80 -7.59
CA TYR A 11 -49.43 -15.06 -7.04
C TYR A 11 -48.47 -15.77 -8.01
N LYS A 12 -48.76 -15.75 -9.31
CA LYS A 12 -47.90 -16.35 -10.35
C LYS A 12 -46.58 -15.58 -10.53
N TYR A 13 -46.61 -14.24 -10.43
CA TYR A 13 -45.40 -13.41 -10.47
C TYR A 13 -44.54 -13.58 -9.23
N THR A 14 -45.13 -13.65 -8.03
CA THR A 14 -44.40 -13.94 -6.78
C THR A 14 -43.69 -15.29 -6.86
N SER A 15 -44.39 -16.34 -7.32
CA SER A 15 -43.81 -17.68 -7.49
C SER A 15 -42.66 -17.73 -8.51
N LEU A 16 -42.73 -16.94 -9.60
CA LEU A 16 -41.64 -16.85 -10.58
C LEU A 16 -40.42 -16.12 -10.01
N MET A 17 -40.65 -15.04 -9.28
CA MET A 17 -39.59 -14.25 -8.63
C MET A 17 -38.87 -15.09 -7.57
N ASP A 18 -39.61 -15.83 -6.74
CA ASP A 18 -39.02 -16.70 -5.71
C ASP A 18 -38.15 -17.80 -6.32
N ARG A 19 -38.59 -18.37 -7.45
CA ARG A 19 -37.79 -19.35 -8.22
C ARG A 19 -36.55 -18.72 -8.83
N PHE A 20 -36.66 -17.51 -9.38
CA PHE A 20 -35.51 -16.78 -9.93
C PHE A 20 -34.49 -16.46 -8.85
N MET A 21 -34.93 -15.91 -7.72
CA MET A 21 -34.08 -15.60 -6.58
C MET A 21 -33.42 -16.85 -5.99
N SER A 22 -34.15 -17.97 -5.89
CA SER A 22 -33.59 -19.24 -5.45
C SER A 22 -32.53 -19.79 -6.42
N ALA A 23 -32.78 -19.71 -7.73
CA ALA A 23 -31.81 -20.14 -8.74
C ALA A 23 -30.54 -19.26 -8.72
N LEU A 24 -30.71 -17.95 -8.56
CA LEU A 24 -29.60 -17.01 -8.47
C LEU A 24 -28.80 -17.22 -7.18
N ARG A 25 -29.48 -17.44 -6.06
CA ARG A 25 -28.85 -17.84 -4.80
C ARG A 25 -28.03 -19.13 -4.99
N ASP A 26 -28.61 -20.18 -5.56
CA ASP A 26 -27.91 -21.46 -5.74
C ASP A 26 -26.73 -21.33 -6.72
N PHE A 27 -26.81 -20.44 -7.71
CA PHE A 27 -25.70 -20.09 -8.59
C PHE A 27 -24.56 -19.37 -7.86
N LEU A 28 -24.88 -18.48 -6.90
CA LEU A 28 -23.90 -17.67 -6.18
C LEU A 28 -23.34 -18.34 -4.91
N ILE A 29 -24.08 -19.24 -4.26
CA ILE A 29 -23.64 -19.91 -3.02
C ILE A 29 -22.37 -20.74 -3.30
N PRO A 30 -21.24 -20.45 -2.62
CA PRO A 30 -19.97 -21.09 -2.87
C PRO A 30 -20.05 -22.63 -2.96
N SER A 31 -20.72 -23.28 -1.99
CA SER A 31 -20.79 -24.75 -1.90
C SER A 31 -21.53 -25.45 -3.04
N ARG A 32 -22.32 -24.72 -3.85
CA ARG A 32 -23.20 -25.26 -4.90
C ARG A 32 -22.92 -24.69 -6.29
N SER A 33 -21.94 -23.78 -6.39
CA SER A 33 -21.92 -22.78 -7.47
C SER A 33 -21.16 -23.19 -8.72
N ASN A 34 -21.79 -22.93 -9.87
CA ASN A 34 -21.08 -22.73 -11.14
C ASN A 34 -20.29 -21.40 -11.15
N PHE A 35 -20.67 -20.42 -10.31
CA PHE A 35 -19.98 -19.14 -10.21
C PHE A 35 -18.52 -19.32 -9.81
N CYS A 36 -18.23 -20.08 -8.74
CA CYS A 36 -16.87 -20.34 -8.26
C CYS A 36 -15.91 -20.80 -9.37
N PHE A 37 -16.37 -21.66 -10.27
CA PHE A 37 -15.57 -22.27 -11.35
C PHE A 37 -15.75 -21.60 -12.72
N THR A 38 -16.46 -20.47 -12.79
CA THR A 38 -16.57 -19.69 -14.02
C THR A 38 -15.24 -18.99 -14.27
N LYS A 39 -14.58 -19.29 -15.40
CA LYS A 39 -13.30 -18.67 -15.75
C LYS A 39 -13.44 -17.16 -15.96
N SER A 40 -12.50 -16.40 -15.42
CA SER A 40 -12.43 -14.94 -15.52
C SER A 40 -12.25 -14.45 -16.96
N SER A 41 -11.66 -15.27 -17.83
CA SER A 41 -11.53 -14.99 -19.27
C SER A 41 -12.82 -15.20 -20.07
N HIS A 42 -13.84 -15.82 -19.47
CA HIS A 42 -15.09 -16.10 -20.16
C HIS A 42 -15.89 -14.80 -20.38
N PRO A 43 -16.52 -14.57 -21.56
CA PRO A 43 -17.24 -13.33 -21.85
C PRO A 43 -18.36 -12.99 -20.84
N ILE A 44 -18.98 -14.03 -20.28
CA ILE A 44 -20.08 -13.89 -19.29
C ILE A 44 -19.56 -13.52 -17.90
N ALA A 45 -18.27 -13.72 -17.61
CA ALA A 45 -17.73 -13.60 -16.26
C ALA A 45 -17.93 -12.20 -15.66
N LYS A 46 -17.76 -11.15 -16.48
CA LYS A 46 -18.02 -9.76 -16.08
C LYS A 46 -19.48 -9.55 -15.66
N TYR A 47 -20.43 -10.01 -16.49
CA TYR A 47 -21.86 -9.88 -16.20
C TYR A 47 -22.28 -10.69 -14.97
N ALA A 48 -21.73 -11.89 -14.81
CA ALA A 48 -22.00 -12.72 -13.63
C ALA A 48 -21.58 -12.01 -12.33
N SER A 49 -20.40 -11.38 -12.33
CA SER A 49 -19.93 -10.58 -11.20
C SER A 49 -20.84 -9.37 -10.94
N GLU A 50 -21.18 -8.59 -11.97
CA GLU A 50 -22.08 -7.43 -11.83
C GLU A 50 -23.45 -7.83 -11.25
N VAL A 51 -24.03 -8.92 -11.74
CA VAL A 51 -25.30 -9.46 -11.22
C VAL A 51 -25.16 -9.91 -9.76
N ALA A 52 -24.03 -10.48 -9.37
CA ALA A 52 -23.79 -10.85 -7.98
C ALA A 52 -23.84 -9.63 -7.05
N PHE A 53 -23.13 -8.54 -7.38
CA PHE A 53 -23.18 -7.32 -6.57
C PHE A 53 -24.58 -6.71 -6.53
N LEU A 54 -25.30 -6.67 -7.66
CA LEU A 54 -26.68 -6.19 -7.71
C LEU A 54 -27.62 -7.04 -6.85
N PHE A 55 -27.45 -8.35 -6.86
CA PHE A 55 -28.21 -9.27 -6.01
C PHE A 55 -27.99 -8.96 -4.53
N PHE A 56 -26.73 -8.92 -4.07
CA PHE A 56 -26.40 -8.60 -2.68
C PHE A 56 -26.87 -7.20 -2.29
N LYS A 57 -26.72 -6.20 -3.17
CA LYS A 57 -27.26 -4.85 -2.96
C LYS A 57 -28.77 -4.85 -2.74
N THR A 58 -29.48 -5.67 -3.52
CA THR A 58 -30.94 -5.77 -3.45
C THR A 58 -31.37 -6.38 -2.13
N ILE A 59 -30.80 -7.52 -1.72
CA ILE A 59 -31.21 -8.26 -0.52
C ILE A 59 -30.71 -7.66 0.80
N LEU A 60 -29.71 -6.78 0.76
CA LEU A 60 -29.23 -6.01 1.91
C LEU A 60 -29.97 -4.67 2.09
N HIS A 61 -30.89 -4.33 1.18
CA HIS A 61 -31.64 -3.07 1.29
C HIS A 61 -32.50 -3.07 2.57
N PRO A 62 -32.59 -1.96 3.32
CA PRO A 62 -33.29 -1.90 4.61
C PRO A 62 -34.75 -2.37 4.57
N ASP A 63 -35.42 -2.19 3.42
CA ASP A 63 -36.83 -2.53 3.23
C ASP A 63 -37.08 -4.01 2.85
N GLN A 64 -36.05 -4.85 2.83
CA GLN A 64 -36.18 -6.26 2.44
C GLN A 64 -36.69 -7.14 3.57
N SER A 65 -37.30 -8.26 3.18
CA SER A 65 -37.75 -9.29 4.11
C SER A 65 -36.58 -10.06 4.73
N ASN A 66 -36.85 -10.72 5.87
CA ASN A 66 -35.90 -11.61 6.54
C ASN A 66 -35.35 -12.72 5.62
N ASP A 67 -36.07 -13.10 4.57
CA ASP A 67 -35.64 -14.12 3.62
C ASP A 67 -34.39 -13.69 2.84
N GLY A 68 -34.28 -12.41 2.46
CA GLY A 68 -33.09 -11.88 1.80
C GLY A 68 -31.86 -11.94 2.72
N LEU A 69 -32.02 -11.55 3.99
CA LEU A 69 -30.95 -11.63 5.00
C LEU A 69 -30.54 -13.07 5.29
N ASN A 70 -31.49 -14.01 5.29
CA ASN A 70 -31.22 -15.43 5.42
C ASN A 70 -30.37 -15.94 4.25
N MET A 71 -30.56 -15.44 3.02
CA MET A 71 -29.70 -15.79 1.88
C MET A 71 -28.27 -15.28 2.05
N VAL A 72 -28.08 -14.06 2.58
CA VAL A 72 -26.75 -13.54 2.91
C VAL A 72 -26.09 -14.41 3.98
N ASN A 73 -26.82 -14.78 5.03
CA ASN A 73 -26.28 -15.65 6.08
C ASN A 73 -25.89 -17.04 5.54
N GLN A 74 -26.72 -17.65 4.68
CA GLN A 74 -26.39 -18.91 4.01
C GLN A 74 -25.14 -18.80 3.14
N PHE A 75 -24.97 -17.68 2.42
CA PHE A 75 -23.76 -17.39 1.66
C PHE A 75 -22.52 -17.35 2.56
N LEU A 76 -22.57 -16.58 3.65
CA LEU A 76 -21.45 -16.43 4.59
C LEU A 76 -21.08 -17.75 5.27
N LEU A 77 -22.08 -18.50 5.74
CA LEU A 77 -21.87 -19.81 6.37
C LEU A 77 -21.35 -20.85 5.36
N SER A 78 -21.81 -20.79 4.11
CA SER A 78 -21.27 -21.66 3.06
C SER A 78 -19.80 -21.36 2.77
N LEU A 79 -19.42 -20.08 2.74
CA LEU A 79 -18.02 -19.71 2.53
C LEU A 79 -17.16 -20.06 3.75
N HIS A 80 -17.70 -19.86 4.96
CA HIS A 80 -17.08 -20.25 6.21
C HIS A 80 -16.74 -21.75 6.21
N ALA A 81 -17.69 -22.61 5.83
CA ALA A 81 -17.46 -24.04 5.73
C ALA A 81 -16.37 -24.42 4.71
N ILE A 82 -16.28 -23.71 3.57
CA ILE A 82 -15.23 -24.00 2.56
C ILE A 82 -13.85 -23.58 3.06
N ILE A 83 -13.75 -22.45 3.77
CA ILE A 83 -12.49 -21.93 4.31
C ILE A 83 -12.04 -22.75 5.52
N ASP A 84 -12.98 -23.36 6.24
CA ASP A 84 -12.70 -24.21 7.38
C ASP A 84 -12.11 -25.56 6.99
N LYS A 85 -10.79 -25.67 7.15
CA LYS A 85 -10.01 -26.90 6.92
C LYS A 85 -10.43 -28.06 7.83
N ASP A 86 -10.95 -27.76 9.02
CA ASP A 86 -11.36 -28.76 10.00
C ASP A 86 -12.84 -29.14 9.86
N SER A 87 -13.57 -28.48 8.97
CA SER A 87 -14.97 -28.80 8.74
C SER A 87 -15.10 -30.19 8.10
N ILE A 88 -15.99 -31.00 8.65
CA ILE A 88 -16.40 -32.26 8.02
C ILE A 88 -17.30 -31.88 6.84
N VAL A 89 -16.66 -31.59 5.71
CA VAL A 89 -17.34 -31.22 4.47
C VAL A 89 -18.13 -32.44 3.97
N PRO A 90 -19.46 -32.34 3.76
CA PRO A 90 -20.23 -33.40 3.11
C PRO A 90 -19.60 -33.78 1.77
N ARG A 91 -19.70 -35.05 1.35
CA ARG A 91 -19.03 -35.60 0.13
C ARG A 91 -19.23 -34.79 -1.17
N ASN A 92 -20.23 -33.91 -1.24
CA ASN A 92 -20.59 -33.14 -2.43
C ASN A 92 -20.25 -31.64 -2.36
N ASN A 93 -19.56 -31.18 -1.31
CA ASN A 93 -19.21 -29.78 -1.15
C ASN A 93 -17.76 -29.51 -1.60
N ILE A 94 -17.52 -28.30 -2.12
CA ILE A 94 -16.19 -27.84 -2.56
C ILE A 94 -15.22 -27.85 -1.38
N LYS A 95 -14.04 -28.46 -1.57
CA LYS A 95 -12.95 -28.43 -0.57
C LYS A 95 -12.17 -27.13 -0.64
N PHE A 96 -11.53 -26.74 0.46
CA PHE A 96 -10.65 -25.56 0.47
C PHE A 96 -9.57 -25.61 -0.63
N SER A 97 -8.99 -26.77 -0.91
CA SER A 97 -7.97 -26.92 -1.96
C SER A 97 -8.51 -26.64 -3.37
N GLU A 98 -9.73 -27.09 -3.66
CA GLU A 98 -10.39 -26.85 -4.95
C GLU A 98 -10.76 -25.38 -5.08
N PHE A 99 -11.30 -24.80 -4.01
CA PHE A 99 -11.61 -23.38 -3.91
C PHE A 99 -10.35 -22.52 -4.13
N TYR A 100 -9.27 -22.84 -3.43
CA TYR A 100 -7.99 -22.15 -3.56
C TYR A 100 -7.42 -22.21 -4.98
N ASN A 101 -7.42 -23.39 -5.61
CA ASN A 101 -6.93 -23.54 -6.98
C ASN A 101 -7.75 -22.71 -7.98
N SER A 102 -9.06 -22.59 -7.76
CA SER A 102 -9.93 -21.78 -8.64
C SER A 102 -9.63 -20.27 -8.56
N MET A 103 -8.98 -19.78 -7.49
CA MET A 103 -8.72 -18.35 -7.32
C MET A 103 -7.77 -17.76 -8.36
N GLN A 104 -7.00 -18.59 -9.06
CA GLN A 104 -6.04 -18.12 -10.04
C GLN A 104 -6.71 -17.63 -11.33
N ASP A 105 -7.75 -18.32 -11.80
CA ASP A 105 -8.33 -18.09 -13.13
C ASP A 105 -9.87 -18.02 -13.15
N CYS A 106 -10.55 -18.18 -12.01
CA CYS A 106 -12.02 -18.17 -11.91
C CYS A 106 -12.58 -17.03 -11.05
N LEU A 107 -13.90 -16.88 -11.05
CA LEU A 107 -14.63 -15.85 -10.28
C LEU A 107 -14.67 -16.10 -8.77
N SER A 108 -14.10 -17.19 -8.25
CA SER A 108 -14.08 -17.48 -6.80
C SER A 108 -13.43 -16.37 -5.96
N VAL A 109 -12.49 -15.60 -6.53
CA VAL A 109 -11.92 -14.39 -5.88
C VAL A 109 -13.00 -13.36 -5.53
N GLN A 110 -14.05 -13.24 -6.35
CA GLN A 110 -15.13 -12.27 -6.16
C GLN A 110 -15.93 -12.52 -4.87
N TYR A 111 -15.83 -13.69 -4.26
CA TYR A 111 -16.47 -13.91 -2.96
C TYR A 111 -15.88 -13.04 -1.85
N PHE A 112 -14.58 -12.75 -1.89
CA PHE A 112 -13.98 -11.82 -0.93
C PHE A 112 -14.37 -10.37 -1.25
N ALA A 113 -14.50 -10.02 -2.52
CA ALA A 113 -15.04 -8.73 -2.95
C ALA A 113 -16.49 -8.54 -2.46
N LEU A 114 -17.31 -9.59 -2.52
CA LEU A 114 -18.66 -9.60 -1.97
C LEU A 114 -18.68 -9.48 -0.45
N ILE A 115 -17.76 -10.13 0.29
CA ILE A 115 -17.61 -9.89 1.74
C ILE A 115 -17.35 -8.41 1.99
N GLY A 116 -16.38 -7.82 1.29
CA GLY A 116 -16.06 -6.39 1.40
C GLY A 116 -17.27 -5.50 1.17
N PHE A 117 -18.01 -5.77 0.10
CA PHE A 117 -19.25 -5.06 -0.22
C PHE A 117 -20.32 -5.22 0.86
N ILE A 118 -20.52 -6.42 1.41
CA ILE A 118 -21.45 -6.66 2.54
C ILE A 118 -21.04 -5.83 3.77
N GLN A 119 -19.74 -5.63 4.03
CA GLN A 119 -19.25 -4.81 5.15
C GLN A 119 -19.61 -3.31 5.03
N GLU A 120 -20.02 -2.82 3.86
CA GLU A 120 -20.47 -1.44 3.68
C GLU A 120 -21.85 -1.18 4.31
N PHE A 121 -22.62 -2.24 4.59
CA PHE A 121 -23.97 -2.16 5.17
C PHE A 121 -23.94 -2.51 6.67
N SER A 122 -24.63 -1.73 7.50
CA SER A 122 -24.69 -1.98 8.95
C SER A 122 -25.25 -3.36 9.31
N ILE A 123 -26.33 -3.78 8.63
CA ILE A 123 -26.89 -5.15 8.76
C ILE A 123 -25.92 -6.22 8.27
N GLY A 124 -25.16 -5.92 7.22
CA GLY A 124 -24.14 -6.81 6.67
C GLY A 124 -22.98 -7.03 7.66
N GLN A 125 -22.54 -5.99 8.36
CA GLN A 125 -21.53 -6.09 9.42
C GLN A 125 -22.00 -7.04 10.54
N MET A 126 -23.23 -6.91 11.01
CA MET A 126 -23.79 -7.81 12.03
C MET A 126 -23.84 -9.28 11.56
N LEU A 127 -24.22 -9.54 10.30
CA LEU A 127 -24.22 -10.88 9.72
C LEU A 127 -22.79 -11.46 9.60
N ILE A 128 -21.83 -10.63 9.20
CA ILE A 128 -20.42 -11.02 9.10
C ILE A 128 -19.87 -11.41 10.48
N GLU A 129 -20.17 -10.62 11.51
CA GLU A 129 -19.79 -10.91 12.89
C GLU A 129 -20.40 -12.24 13.38
N GLY A 130 -21.72 -12.43 13.17
CA GLY A 130 -22.43 -13.64 13.56
C GLY A 130 -21.98 -14.91 12.82
N SER A 131 -21.48 -14.77 11.59
CA SER A 131 -20.96 -15.89 10.80
C SER A 131 -19.52 -16.31 11.15
N HIS A 132 -18.79 -15.46 11.90
CA HIS A 132 -17.37 -15.64 12.21
C HIS A 132 -16.44 -15.82 11.00
N ILE A 133 -16.88 -15.44 9.79
CA ILE A 133 -16.12 -15.61 8.55
C ILE A 133 -14.75 -14.92 8.59
N LEU A 134 -14.68 -13.71 9.16
CA LEU A 134 -13.43 -12.95 9.26
C LEU A 134 -12.41 -13.66 10.16
N THR A 135 -12.88 -14.27 11.26
CA THR A 135 -12.02 -15.07 12.15
C THR A 135 -11.46 -16.28 11.40
N LYS A 136 -12.27 -16.93 10.56
CA LYS A 136 -11.80 -18.07 9.79
C LYS A 136 -10.81 -17.68 8.69
N ILE A 137 -11.03 -16.55 8.03
CA ILE A 137 -10.05 -15.96 7.10
C ILE A 137 -8.73 -15.66 7.84
N TYR A 138 -8.79 -15.04 9.02
CA TYR A 138 -7.61 -14.81 9.87
C TYR A 138 -6.86 -16.11 10.15
N ASN A 139 -7.54 -17.17 10.58
CA ASN A 139 -6.89 -18.46 10.89
C ASN A 139 -6.18 -19.08 9.67
N VAL A 140 -6.73 -18.90 8.45
CA VAL A 140 -6.06 -19.35 7.22
C VAL A 140 -4.82 -18.50 6.93
N LEU A 141 -4.92 -17.18 7.08
CA LEU A 141 -3.79 -16.27 6.91
C LEU A 141 -2.69 -16.53 7.96
N GLU A 142 -3.06 -16.87 9.19
CA GLU A 142 -2.12 -17.20 10.27
C GLU A 142 -1.48 -18.57 10.05
N SER A 143 -2.20 -19.56 9.53
CA SER A 143 -1.67 -20.91 9.32
C SER A 143 -0.95 -21.12 7.98
N THR A 144 -1.08 -20.21 7.00
CA THR A 144 -0.54 -20.42 5.64
C THR A 144 0.11 -19.19 5.00
N GLU A 145 0.98 -19.39 4.01
CA GLU A 145 1.61 -18.33 3.23
C GLU A 145 1.08 -18.27 1.78
N LEU A 146 -0.16 -18.70 1.57
CA LEU A 146 -0.75 -18.85 0.24
C LEU A 146 -0.97 -17.50 -0.44
N PHE A 147 -0.02 -17.09 -1.28
CA PHE A 147 -0.03 -15.78 -1.91
C PHE A 147 -1.29 -15.45 -2.73
N PRO A 148 -1.87 -16.36 -3.55
CA PRO A 148 -3.14 -16.11 -4.23
C PRO A 148 -4.30 -15.81 -3.27
N PHE A 149 -4.33 -16.48 -2.11
CA PHE A 149 -5.35 -16.25 -1.09
C PHE A 149 -5.17 -14.87 -0.45
N ILE A 150 -3.94 -14.48 -0.12
CA ILE A 150 -3.60 -13.14 0.38
C ILE A 150 -4.02 -12.07 -0.64
N LYS A 151 -3.69 -12.26 -1.92
CA LYS A 151 -4.08 -11.35 -3.01
C LYS A 151 -5.60 -11.22 -3.17
N ALA A 152 -6.32 -12.31 -3.00
CA ALA A 152 -7.78 -12.33 -3.09
C ALA A 152 -8.46 -11.68 -1.88
N VAL A 153 -7.91 -11.81 -0.68
CA VAL A 153 -8.53 -11.32 0.56
C VAL A 153 -8.22 -9.84 0.80
N ILE A 154 -6.93 -9.49 0.85
CA ILE A 154 -6.47 -8.22 1.42
C ILE A 154 -7.10 -6.98 0.77
N PRO A 155 -7.19 -6.86 -0.55
CA PRO A 155 -7.71 -5.63 -1.17
C PRO A 155 -9.20 -5.36 -0.94
N HIS A 156 -9.95 -6.36 -0.45
CA HIS A 156 -11.41 -6.30 -0.38
C HIS A 156 -11.95 -6.13 1.04
N MET A 157 -11.11 -6.21 2.07
CA MET A 157 -11.55 -6.17 3.45
C MET A 157 -11.67 -4.73 3.96
N ASN A 158 -12.64 -4.48 4.84
CA ASN A 158 -12.78 -3.19 5.53
C ASN A 158 -11.84 -3.09 6.75
N TYR A 159 -10.71 -2.39 6.61
CA TYR A 159 -9.69 -2.23 7.67
C TYR A 159 -10.04 -1.20 8.75
N ASN A 160 -11.24 -0.60 8.72
CA ASN A 160 -11.79 0.03 9.92
C ASN A 160 -12.19 -1.02 10.96
N ASN A 161 -12.43 -2.27 10.55
CA ASN A 161 -12.67 -3.38 11.46
C ASN A 161 -11.35 -3.92 12.06
N PRO A 162 -11.19 -3.96 13.40
CA PRO A 162 -9.97 -4.45 14.05
C PRO A 162 -9.60 -5.90 13.72
N VAL A 163 -10.57 -6.77 13.41
CA VAL A 163 -10.30 -8.16 13.00
C VAL A 163 -9.60 -8.18 11.64
N CYS A 164 -10.05 -7.35 10.68
CA CYS A 164 -9.40 -7.22 9.38
C CYS A 164 -7.99 -6.65 9.52
N GLN A 165 -7.76 -5.71 10.46
CA GLN A 165 -6.42 -5.19 10.75
C GLN A 165 -5.45 -6.30 11.22
N LYS A 166 -5.94 -7.31 11.94
CA LYS A 166 -5.10 -8.47 12.33
C LYS A 166 -4.65 -9.30 11.15
N PHE A 167 -5.31 -9.23 9.99
CA PHE A 167 -4.91 -9.95 8.78
C PHE A 167 -3.52 -9.49 8.32
N ILE A 168 -3.28 -8.17 8.36
CA ILE A 168 -1.96 -7.60 8.08
C ILE A 168 -0.93 -8.14 9.08
N GLY A 169 -1.27 -8.11 10.38
CA GLY A 169 -0.42 -8.65 11.43
C GLY A 169 -0.01 -10.11 11.22
N ALA A 170 -0.96 -10.95 10.82
CA ALA A 170 -0.71 -12.37 10.54
C ALA A 170 0.21 -12.60 9.32
N ILE A 171 0.18 -11.69 8.33
CA ILE A 171 1.06 -11.80 7.16
C ILE A 171 2.46 -11.28 7.49
N ILE A 172 2.57 -10.14 8.17
CA ILE A 172 3.87 -9.52 8.44
C ILE A 172 4.70 -10.26 9.49
N SER A 173 4.07 -11.08 10.33
CA SER A 173 4.77 -11.87 11.36
C SER A 173 5.54 -13.08 10.78
N LYS A 174 5.28 -13.45 9.53
CA LYS A 174 5.85 -14.63 8.88
C LYS A 174 7.15 -14.32 8.16
N ASP A 175 7.96 -15.32 7.86
CA ASP A 175 9.22 -15.13 7.13
C ASP A 175 9.04 -15.22 5.61
N ASN A 176 8.12 -14.42 5.06
CA ASN A 176 7.83 -14.37 3.63
C ASN A 176 7.89 -12.95 3.09
N SER A 177 9.01 -12.61 2.46
CA SER A 177 9.28 -11.26 1.94
C SER A 177 8.34 -10.86 0.80
N GLU A 178 7.91 -11.79 -0.08
CA GLU A 178 6.99 -11.50 -1.17
C GLU A 178 5.62 -11.06 -0.64
N ASN A 179 5.09 -11.80 0.33
CA ASN A 179 3.83 -11.47 0.98
C ASN A 179 3.90 -10.12 1.71
N LYS A 180 5.00 -9.83 2.41
CA LYS A 180 5.23 -8.54 3.09
C LYS A 180 5.30 -7.38 2.11
N LEU A 181 6.02 -7.53 1.01
CA LEU A 181 6.13 -6.50 -0.03
C LEU A 181 4.78 -6.23 -0.69
N TYR A 182 3.96 -7.26 -0.90
CA TYR A 182 2.58 -7.08 -1.39
C TYR A 182 1.73 -6.29 -0.39
N VAL A 183 1.80 -6.64 0.90
CA VAL A 183 1.11 -5.91 1.97
C VAL A 183 1.57 -4.45 2.03
N LEU A 184 2.86 -4.17 1.88
CA LEU A 184 3.39 -2.81 1.85
C LEU A 184 2.83 -1.98 0.69
N ARG A 185 2.74 -2.56 -0.51
CA ARG A 185 2.10 -1.91 -1.67
C ARG A 185 0.62 -1.64 -1.42
N PHE A 186 -0.08 -2.59 -0.79
CA PHE A 186 -1.46 -2.39 -0.36
C PHE A 186 -1.58 -1.25 0.66
N LEU A 187 -0.74 -1.21 1.71
CA LEU A 187 -0.75 -0.16 2.72
C LEU A 187 -0.44 1.22 2.13
N ARG A 188 0.46 1.31 1.15
CA ARG A 188 0.71 2.54 0.38
C ARG A 188 -0.54 3.00 -0.36
N TRP A 189 -1.23 2.09 -1.05
CA TRP A 189 -2.48 2.44 -1.73
C TRP A 189 -3.57 2.85 -0.72
N TYR A 190 -3.71 2.11 0.38
CA TYR A 190 -4.72 2.33 1.41
C TYR A 190 -4.54 3.68 2.12
N SER A 191 -3.30 4.07 2.43
CA SER A 191 -3.01 5.37 3.07
C SER A 191 -3.36 6.56 2.18
N ARG A 192 -3.23 6.43 0.85
CA ARG A 192 -3.62 7.48 -0.11
C ARG A 192 -5.14 7.68 -0.17
N GLN A 193 -5.94 6.72 0.29
CA GLN A 193 -7.39 6.86 0.42
C GLN A 193 -7.80 7.60 1.72
N ASP A 194 -6.83 8.11 2.49
CA ASP A 194 -7.04 8.80 3.76
C ASP A 194 -7.76 7.95 4.83
N GLN A 195 -7.59 6.62 4.75
CA GLN A 195 -8.25 5.67 5.64
C GLN A 195 -7.33 5.21 6.78
N ASN A 196 -7.86 5.25 8.01
CA ASN A 196 -7.31 4.67 9.25
C ASN A 196 -5.76 4.66 9.33
N LYS A 197 -5.17 5.85 9.42
CA LYS A 197 -3.72 6.06 9.38
C LYS A 197 -2.99 5.41 10.56
N ASP A 198 -3.57 5.43 11.76
CA ASP A 198 -2.96 4.85 12.96
C ASP A 198 -2.61 3.38 12.77
N PHE A 199 -3.54 2.62 12.17
CA PHE A 199 -3.32 1.23 11.79
C PHE A 199 -2.18 1.08 10.78
N VAL A 200 -2.15 1.91 9.75
CA VAL A 200 -1.10 1.88 8.73
C VAL A 200 0.27 2.17 9.36
N LEU A 201 0.37 3.24 10.15
CA LEU A 201 1.60 3.64 10.83
C LEU A 201 2.09 2.55 11.79
N LEU A 202 1.20 1.90 12.54
CA LEU A 202 1.54 0.80 13.44
C LEU A 202 2.24 -0.35 12.69
N TYR A 203 1.72 -0.75 11.54
CA TYR A 203 2.30 -1.87 10.79
C TYR A 203 3.55 -1.49 10.00
N LEU A 204 3.59 -0.28 9.43
CA LEU A 204 4.80 0.22 8.77
C LEU A 204 5.97 0.34 9.73
N THR A 205 5.73 0.86 10.94
CA THR A 205 6.80 1.00 11.96
C THR A 205 7.32 -0.34 12.45
N ARG A 206 6.47 -1.37 12.56
CA ARG A 206 6.93 -2.75 12.81
C ARG A 206 7.83 -3.28 11.71
N MET A 207 7.47 -3.04 10.44
CA MET A 207 8.25 -3.51 9.29
C MET A 207 9.58 -2.78 9.08
N LEU A 208 9.81 -1.64 9.75
CA LEU A 208 11.15 -1.02 9.80
C LEU A 208 12.19 -1.90 10.47
N HIS A 209 11.76 -2.87 11.28
CA HIS A 209 12.62 -3.81 11.99
C HIS A 209 12.64 -5.22 11.35
N ASP A 210 12.09 -5.37 10.14
CA ASP A 210 12.10 -6.65 9.43
C ASP A 210 13.53 -7.12 9.14
N LEU A 211 13.78 -8.43 9.04
CA LEU A 211 15.10 -8.97 8.69
C LEU A 211 15.44 -8.72 7.21
N ASN A 212 14.43 -8.70 6.34
CA ASN A 212 14.60 -8.46 4.91
C ASN A 212 14.79 -6.97 4.61
N GLN A 213 15.92 -6.63 3.97
CA GLN A 213 16.25 -5.24 3.65
C GLN A 213 15.24 -4.58 2.71
N SER A 214 14.77 -5.28 1.68
CA SER A 214 13.80 -4.73 0.73
C SER A 214 12.46 -4.42 1.39
N VAL A 215 12.03 -5.21 2.37
CA VAL A 215 10.83 -4.92 3.18
C VAL A 215 11.03 -3.65 4.01
N ARG A 216 12.18 -3.50 4.69
CA ARG A 216 12.47 -2.29 5.47
C ARG A 216 12.53 -1.04 4.60
N GLU A 217 13.16 -1.13 3.43
CA GLU A 217 13.29 -0.02 2.48
C GLU A 217 11.92 0.38 1.93
N GLU A 218 11.10 -0.57 1.49
CA GLU A 218 9.75 -0.28 0.99
C GLU A 218 8.87 0.29 2.13
N ALA A 219 8.94 -0.25 3.35
CA ALA A 219 8.23 0.31 4.50
C ALA A 219 8.64 1.76 4.80
N THR A 220 9.95 2.04 4.71
CA THR A 220 10.49 3.39 4.86
C THR A 220 9.98 4.31 3.76
N ASP A 221 9.87 3.82 2.53
CA ASP A 221 9.39 4.59 1.39
C ASP A 221 7.91 4.95 1.52
N VAL A 222 7.08 4.01 1.97
CA VAL A 222 5.67 4.26 2.27
C VAL A 222 5.52 5.26 3.42
N LEU A 223 6.31 5.12 4.50
CA LEU A 223 6.29 6.08 5.61
C LEU A 223 6.74 7.48 5.17
N ASP A 224 7.82 7.58 4.43
CA ASP A 224 8.35 8.85 3.92
C ASP A 224 7.31 9.61 3.08
N GLU A 225 6.55 8.89 2.25
CA GLU A 225 5.43 9.44 1.49
C GLU A 225 4.29 9.96 2.38
N ILE A 226 3.85 9.16 3.35
CA ILE A 226 2.77 9.56 4.29
C ILE A 226 3.18 10.80 5.09
N LEU A 227 4.41 10.81 5.60
CA LEU A 227 4.95 11.87 6.46
C LEU A 227 5.28 13.17 5.72
N ASP A 228 5.39 13.15 4.39
CA ASP A 228 5.55 14.36 3.58
C ASP A 228 4.27 15.18 3.53
N CYS A 229 3.13 14.49 3.45
CA CYS A 229 1.82 15.10 3.25
C CYS A 229 1.07 15.39 4.56
N ASP A 230 1.45 14.75 5.67
CA ASP A 230 0.66 14.76 6.90
C ASP A 230 1.48 15.08 8.16
N ILE A 231 1.13 16.21 8.79
CA ILE A 231 1.75 16.67 10.04
C ILE A 231 1.28 15.82 11.24
N THR A 232 0.02 15.38 11.30
CA THR A 232 -0.47 14.59 12.43
C THR A 232 0.22 13.22 12.44
N ALA A 233 0.38 12.61 11.27
CA ALA A 233 1.16 11.38 11.13
C ALA A 233 2.62 11.53 11.62
N CYS A 234 3.24 12.70 11.40
CA CYS A 234 4.57 12.99 11.96
C CYS A 234 4.57 13.03 13.49
N GLU A 235 3.53 13.57 14.10
CA GLU A 235 3.38 13.62 15.56
C GLU A 235 3.17 12.21 16.13
N ASP A 236 2.35 11.38 15.47
CA ASP A 236 2.09 9.99 15.86
C ASP A 236 3.36 9.14 15.78
N VAL A 237 4.13 9.25 14.68
CA VAL A 237 5.41 8.53 14.53
C VAL A 237 6.43 8.95 15.59
N ILE A 238 6.45 10.22 16.01
CA ILE A 238 7.30 10.66 17.11
C ILE A 238 6.84 10.07 18.45
N ALA A 239 5.53 9.97 18.68
CA ALA A 239 4.97 9.38 19.89
C ALA A 239 5.33 7.90 20.07
N LEU A 240 5.58 7.18 18.97
CA LEU A 240 6.03 5.78 18.97
C LEU A 240 7.48 5.58 19.47
N ASN A 241 8.24 6.65 19.71
CA ASN A 241 9.61 6.60 20.28
C ASN A 241 10.56 5.62 19.56
N ILE A 242 10.49 5.58 18.22
CA ILE A 242 11.30 4.69 17.40
C ILE A 242 12.80 4.93 17.67
N PRO A 243 13.62 3.87 17.82
CA PRO A 243 15.05 3.99 18.07
C PRO A 243 15.81 4.31 16.77
N TYR A 244 15.61 5.51 16.21
CA TYR A 244 16.06 5.92 14.87
C TYR A 244 17.54 5.65 14.57
N LEU A 245 18.43 5.84 15.54
CA LEU A 245 19.87 5.65 15.35
C LEU A 245 20.24 4.20 15.00
N PHE A 246 19.47 3.22 15.48
CA PHE A 246 19.70 1.80 15.20
C PHE A 246 19.17 1.38 13.82
N LEU A 247 18.41 2.24 13.14
CA LEU A 247 17.91 1.99 11.78
C LEU A 247 18.93 2.41 10.70
N GLY A 248 20.08 2.99 11.07
CA GLY A 248 21.10 3.44 10.12
C GLY A 248 20.53 4.44 9.10
N THR A 249 20.78 4.19 7.80
CA THR A 249 20.35 5.08 6.70
C THR A 249 18.83 5.24 6.60
N ILE A 250 18.05 4.24 7.03
CA ILE A 250 16.59 4.35 7.17
C ILE A 250 16.23 5.37 8.24
N GLY A 251 16.92 5.33 9.38
CA GLY A 251 16.76 6.28 10.46
C GLY A 251 17.05 7.71 10.02
N VAL A 252 18.12 7.91 9.25
CA VAL A 252 18.46 9.21 8.65
C VAL A 252 17.33 9.70 7.76
N LYS A 253 16.79 8.85 6.89
CA LYS A 253 15.69 9.18 5.99
C LYS A 253 14.46 9.67 6.75
N LEU A 254 13.99 8.89 7.73
CA LEU A 254 12.81 9.21 8.52
C LEU A 254 13.01 10.47 9.38
N LEU A 255 14.14 10.59 10.07
CA LEU A 255 14.44 11.77 10.88
C LEU A 255 14.53 13.04 10.02
N SER A 256 15.13 12.94 8.84
CA SER A 256 15.18 14.03 7.86
C SER A 256 13.78 14.43 7.45
N ARG A 257 12.92 13.46 7.09
CA ARG A 257 11.52 13.71 6.75
C ARG A 257 10.80 14.46 7.88
N LEU A 258 10.83 13.93 9.09
CA LEU A 258 10.16 14.54 10.25
C LEU A 258 10.64 15.98 10.48
N ALA A 259 11.94 16.25 10.43
CA ALA A 259 12.49 17.61 10.57
C ALA A 259 12.04 18.55 9.43
N THR A 260 11.85 18.01 8.23
CA THR A 260 11.43 18.82 7.07
C THR A 260 9.95 19.14 7.07
N THR A 261 9.09 18.21 7.49
CA THR A 261 7.63 18.40 7.54
C THR A 261 7.22 19.22 8.75
N LEU A 262 7.70 18.88 9.96
CA LEU A 262 7.22 19.49 11.20
C LEU A 262 7.53 20.99 11.30
N PRO A 263 6.59 21.84 11.77
CA PRO A 263 6.87 23.26 11.98
C PRO A 263 8.04 23.48 12.93
N SER A 264 9.00 24.36 12.58
CA SER A 264 10.21 24.58 13.40
C SER A 264 9.96 25.07 14.83
N ARG A 265 8.74 25.53 15.13
CA ARG A 265 8.32 26.00 16.46
C ARG A 265 7.62 24.92 17.30
N SER A 266 7.24 23.77 16.71
CA SER A 266 6.49 22.74 17.42
C SER A 266 7.37 22.02 18.46
N ASP A 267 6.76 21.52 19.53
CA ASP A 267 7.49 20.76 20.54
C ASP A 267 8.02 19.43 20.00
N SER A 268 7.28 18.82 19.06
CA SER A 268 7.74 17.64 18.30
C SER A 268 9.03 17.94 17.52
N PHE A 269 9.14 19.09 16.86
CA PHE A 269 10.39 19.48 16.20
C PHE A 269 11.53 19.70 17.20
N LYS A 270 11.27 20.31 18.36
CA LYS A 270 12.28 20.48 19.42
C LYS A 270 12.82 19.14 19.92
N LYS A 271 11.96 18.11 20.05
CA LYS A 271 12.39 16.75 20.43
C LYS A 271 13.39 16.14 19.44
N LEU A 272 13.36 16.56 18.17
CA LEU A 272 14.28 16.05 17.13
C LEU A 272 15.66 16.73 17.17
N THR A 273 15.79 17.89 17.82
CA THR A 273 17.05 18.68 17.79
C THR A 273 18.27 17.92 18.29
N LYS A 274 18.08 16.98 19.23
CA LYS A 274 19.12 16.07 19.72
C LYS A 274 19.73 15.18 18.64
N PHE A 275 19.00 14.92 17.54
CA PHE A 275 19.47 14.12 16.40
C PHE A 275 20.12 14.97 15.30
N PHE A 276 20.05 16.31 15.37
CA PHE A 276 20.57 17.17 14.31
C PHE A 276 22.08 17.04 14.09
N PRO A 277 22.93 16.89 15.12
CA PRO A 277 24.35 16.64 14.90
C PRO A 277 24.60 15.38 14.04
N TYR A 278 23.87 14.30 14.33
CA TYR A 278 23.94 13.05 13.56
C TYR A 278 23.42 13.25 12.12
N LEU A 279 22.28 13.92 11.94
CA LEU A 279 21.75 14.21 10.60
C LEU A 279 22.72 15.09 9.77
N ILE A 280 23.33 16.10 10.39
CA ILE A 280 24.31 16.96 9.71
C ILE A 280 25.52 16.12 9.28
N GLU A 281 26.00 15.21 10.13
CA GLU A 281 27.09 14.32 9.76
C GLU A 281 26.71 13.42 8.58
N GLU A 282 25.53 12.80 8.58
CA GLU A 282 25.09 11.90 7.52
C GLU A 282 24.83 12.62 6.19
N TRP A 283 24.26 13.84 6.23
CA TRP A 283 24.03 14.65 5.03
C TRP A 283 25.27 15.38 4.51
N CYS A 284 26.28 15.62 5.36
CA CYS A 284 27.46 16.40 4.98
C CYS A 284 28.74 15.55 4.92
N SER A 285 28.72 14.29 5.34
CA SER A 285 29.87 13.41 5.21
C SER A 285 29.93 12.82 3.79
N VAL A 286 31.01 13.13 3.08
CA VAL A 286 31.42 12.37 1.89
C VAL A 286 32.43 11.35 2.38
N ARG A 287 31.95 10.30 3.07
CA ARG A 287 32.82 9.18 3.48
C ARG A 287 33.27 8.41 2.24
N PHE A 288 34.53 7.97 2.22
CA PHE A 288 35.10 7.16 1.14
C PHE A 288 34.47 5.76 1.05
N ASP A 289 33.88 5.24 2.13
CA ASP A 289 33.08 4.02 2.10
C ASP A 289 31.68 4.34 1.54
N LEU A 290 31.58 4.22 0.21
CA LEU A 290 30.37 4.50 -0.57
C LEU A 290 29.17 3.64 -0.12
N SER A 291 29.41 2.45 0.43
CA SER A 291 28.36 1.48 0.76
C SER A 291 27.51 1.86 1.98
N GLN A 292 28.05 2.69 2.88
CA GLN A 292 27.40 3.12 4.12
C GLN A 292 26.96 4.60 4.08
N ASN A 293 27.29 5.33 3.02
CA ASN A 293 26.95 6.75 2.92
C ASN A 293 25.47 6.94 2.56
N PHE A 294 24.73 7.64 3.43
CA PHE A 294 23.31 7.94 3.20
C PHE A 294 23.05 8.66 1.87
N LEU A 295 23.84 9.69 1.54
CA LEU A 295 23.65 10.48 0.32
C LEU A 295 23.86 9.64 -0.94
N VAL A 296 24.83 8.72 -0.92
CA VAL A 296 25.11 7.82 -2.05
C VAL A 296 23.92 6.90 -2.27
N ARG A 297 23.44 6.22 -1.23
CA ARG A 297 22.25 5.36 -1.32
C ARG A 297 21.01 6.14 -1.73
N TYR A 298 20.87 7.37 -1.26
CA TYR A 298 19.76 8.23 -1.65
C TYR A 298 19.83 8.60 -3.14
N CYS A 299 21.02 8.88 -3.69
CA CYS A 299 21.20 9.07 -5.14
C CYS A 299 20.81 7.81 -5.92
N GLU A 300 21.32 6.64 -5.53
CA GLU A 300 21.03 5.35 -6.19
C GLU A 300 19.53 5.01 -6.18
N ASN A 301 18.86 5.29 -5.05
CA ASN A 301 17.42 5.10 -4.93
C ASN A 301 16.63 6.03 -5.86
N ILE A 302 17.01 7.30 -5.98
CA ILE A 302 16.38 8.23 -6.93
C ILE A 302 16.58 7.73 -8.37
N GLU A 303 17.81 7.36 -8.74
CA GLU A 303 18.11 6.87 -10.08
C GLU A 303 17.31 5.61 -10.42
N THR A 304 17.22 4.67 -9.47
CA THR A 304 16.43 3.44 -9.63
C THR A 304 14.96 3.77 -9.89
N ARG A 305 14.39 4.70 -9.12
CA ARG A 305 12.99 5.12 -9.29
C ARG A 305 12.73 5.85 -10.60
N LEU A 306 13.61 6.77 -10.98
CA LEU A 306 13.54 7.49 -12.26
C LEU A 306 13.61 6.51 -13.45
N ASN A 307 14.53 5.54 -13.40
CA ASN A 307 14.65 4.50 -14.42
C ASN A 307 13.40 3.62 -14.53
N CYS A 308 12.76 3.30 -13.41
CA CYS A 308 11.48 2.58 -13.42
C CYS A 308 10.34 3.42 -14.02
N SER A 309 10.29 4.73 -13.73
CA SER A 309 9.24 5.64 -14.21
C SER A 309 9.29 5.92 -15.72
N LEU A 310 10.49 5.87 -16.31
CA LEU A 310 10.73 6.18 -17.74
C LEU A 310 10.56 4.97 -18.68
N GLY A 311 10.03 3.85 -18.20
CA GLY A 311 9.52 2.79 -19.07
C GLY A 311 10.58 1.86 -19.67
N ARG A 312 11.51 1.32 -18.86
CA ARG A 312 11.89 -0.08 -19.09
C ARG A 312 10.77 -0.94 -18.51
N PRO A 313 9.93 -1.58 -19.34
CA PRO A 313 8.83 -2.39 -18.82
C PRO A 313 9.45 -3.49 -17.96
N VAL A 314 9.11 -3.53 -16.67
CA VAL A 314 9.10 -4.80 -15.97
C VAL A 314 8.01 -5.61 -16.67
N PRO A 315 8.34 -6.72 -17.34
CA PRO A 315 7.33 -7.51 -18.02
C PRO A 315 6.48 -8.19 -16.96
N ASP A 316 5.36 -7.58 -16.59
CA ASP A 316 4.31 -8.29 -15.90
C ASP A 316 3.50 -9.04 -16.97
N LYS A 317 4.01 -10.22 -17.35
CA LYS A 317 3.45 -11.06 -18.42
C LYS A 317 2.24 -11.89 -17.97
N ASP A 318 1.80 -11.80 -16.71
CA ASP A 318 0.86 -12.78 -16.15
C ASP A 318 -0.48 -12.24 -15.61
N SER A 319 -0.80 -10.94 -15.69
CA SER A 319 -2.10 -10.44 -15.20
C SER A 319 -3.15 -10.26 -16.29
N GLY A 320 -3.63 -11.38 -16.83
CA GLY A 320 -4.85 -11.48 -17.65
C GLY A 320 -6.17 -11.36 -16.86
N THR A 321 -6.13 -10.77 -15.67
CA THR A 321 -7.30 -10.56 -14.80
C THR A 321 -7.64 -9.08 -14.74
N LEU A 322 -8.95 -8.77 -14.71
CA LEU A 322 -9.49 -7.46 -14.35
C LEU A 322 -8.92 -7.09 -12.98
N ASN A 323 -7.81 -6.37 -12.98
CA ASN A 323 -7.16 -5.85 -11.79
C ASN A 323 -7.90 -4.55 -11.45
N PRO A 324 -8.70 -4.48 -10.36
CA PRO A 324 -9.27 -3.20 -9.92
C PRO A 324 -8.18 -2.20 -9.50
N PHE A 325 -6.92 -2.64 -9.41
CA PHE A 325 -5.77 -1.81 -9.10
C PHE A 325 -4.79 -1.77 -10.26
N LYS A 326 -4.89 -0.74 -11.10
CA LYS A 326 -3.66 -0.11 -11.60
C LYS A 326 -2.96 0.49 -10.38
N LEU A 327 -2.18 -0.31 -9.67
CA LEU A 327 -1.12 0.20 -8.80
C LEU A 327 -0.15 0.93 -9.72
N GLY A 328 -0.48 2.19 -10.03
CA GLY A 328 0.37 3.05 -10.84
C GLY A 328 1.73 3.14 -10.16
N PHE A 329 2.80 2.97 -10.93
CA PHE A 329 4.14 3.35 -10.51
C PHE A 329 4.20 4.89 -10.48
N GLU A 330 3.56 5.50 -9.49
CA GLU A 330 3.79 6.91 -9.19
C GLU A 330 5.13 7.01 -8.47
N CYS A 331 6.14 7.51 -9.18
CA CYS A 331 7.45 7.78 -8.62
C CYS A 331 7.38 9.06 -7.77
N HIS A 332 7.20 8.89 -6.46
CA HIS A 332 7.33 10.00 -5.50
C HIS A 332 8.81 10.33 -5.29
N ILE A 333 9.27 11.49 -5.77
CA ILE A 333 10.63 11.99 -5.51
C ILE A 333 10.56 12.94 -4.33
N ASN A 334 11.10 12.48 -3.22
CA ASN A 334 11.06 13.18 -1.95
C ASN A 334 12.09 14.30 -1.91
N THR A 335 11.67 15.54 -1.63
CA THR A 335 12.57 16.67 -1.35
C THR A 335 12.63 16.98 0.13
N TYR A 336 13.83 17.11 0.68
CA TYR A 336 14.09 17.44 2.07
C TYR A 336 14.45 18.92 2.24
N LYS A 337 13.66 19.65 3.03
CA LYS A 337 13.88 21.06 3.41
C LYS A 337 15.08 21.25 4.38
N LEU A 338 16.30 20.88 3.96
CA LEU A 338 17.49 20.76 4.82
C LEU A 338 17.85 22.02 5.62
N HIS A 339 17.62 23.20 5.04
CA HIS A 339 17.88 24.50 5.70
C HIS A 339 17.15 24.67 7.05
N LYS A 340 16.14 23.85 7.36
CA LYS A 340 15.43 23.89 8.65
C LYS A 340 16.25 23.34 9.82
N PHE A 341 17.19 22.43 9.57
CA PHE A 341 17.96 21.76 10.63
C PHE A 341 19.48 21.73 10.36
N ILE A 342 19.92 22.01 9.12
CA ILE A 342 21.33 22.10 8.76
C ILE A 342 21.76 23.57 8.67
N ASN A 343 22.75 23.94 9.49
CA ASN A 343 23.46 25.19 9.33
C ASN A 343 24.50 25.05 8.22
N LEU A 344 24.34 25.81 7.13
CA LEU A 344 25.17 25.72 5.94
C LEU A 344 26.66 25.97 6.21
N SER A 345 27.00 26.76 7.23
CA SER A 345 28.41 27.05 7.56
C SER A 345 29.18 25.82 8.02
N LYS A 346 28.49 24.78 8.50
CA LYS A 346 29.09 23.49 8.88
C LYS A 346 29.29 22.56 7.68
N CYS A 347 28.74 22.90 6.52
CA CYS A 347 28.73 22.06 5.33
C CYS A 347 29.19 22.81 4.08
N GLU A 348 30.04 23.84 4.23
CA GLU A 348 30.53 24.67 3.12
C GLU A 348 31.26 23.83 2.05
N HIS A 349 31.95 22.77 2.45
CA HIS A 349 32.63 21.85 1.53
C HIS A 349 31.68 21.12 0.57
N MET A 350 30.39 21.03 0.90
CA MET A 350 29.36 20.47 0.03
C MET A 350 29.04 21.40 -1.15
N LEU A 351 29.32 22.70 -1.04
CA LEU A 351 29.16 23.67 -2.13
C LEU A 351 30.34 23.65 -3.12
N ASN A 352 31.45 22.99 -2.76
CA ASN A 352 32.62 22.87 -3.62
C ASN A 352 32.40 21.77 -4.69
N ILE A 353 31.79 22.17 -5.81
CA ILE A 353 31.50 21.35 -6.98
C ILE A 353 32.50 21.62 -8.12
N HIS A 354 33.67 20.99 -8.05
CA HIS A 354 34.67 21.06 -9.13
C HIS A 354 34.93 19.68 -9.73
N LEU A 355 34.88 19.61 -11.06
CA LEU A 355 35.41 18.47 -11.83
C LEU A 355 36.93 18.54 -11.75
N LYS A 356 37.56 17.77 -10.86
CA LYS A 356 38.97 17.40 -11.06
C LYS A 356 38.97 16.08 -11.84
N SER A 357 40.00 15.87 -12.67
CA SER A 357 40.15 14.66 -13.50
C SER A 357 40.02 13.35 -12.73
N ASP A 358 40.28 13.38 -11.43
CA ASP A 358 40.29 12.21 -10.53
C ASP A 358 39.13 12.22 -9.50
N VAL A 359 38.18 13.17 -9.58
CA VAL A 359 37.05 13.22 -8.64
C VAL A 359 35.98 12.23 -9.07
N ASP A 360 35.64 11.34 -8.15
CA ASP A 360 34.56 10.38 -8.27
C ASP A 360 33.22 11.10 -8.52
N TYR A 361 32.63 10.84 -9.69
CA TYR A 361 31.37 11.44 -10.15
C TYR A 361 30.21 11.23 -9.15
N PHE A 362 30.25 10.16 -8.37
CA PHE A 362 29.30 9.92 -7.29
C PHE A 362 29.32 11.01 -6.21
N GLN A 363 30.50 11.56 -5.91
CA GLN A 363 30.64 12.66 -4.96
C GLN A 363 30.02 13.95 -5.51
N ILE A 364 30.20 14.23 -6.80
CA ILE A 364 29.62 15.41 -7.45
C ILE A 364 28.09 15.31 -7.43
N ARG A 365 27.52 14.16 -7.80
CA ARG A 365 26.07 13.91 -7.75
C ARG A 365 25.51 14.09 -6.33
N SER A 366 26.19 13.51 -5.34
CA SER A 366 25.80 13.63 -3.93
C SER A 366 25.78 15.09 -3.45
N LYS A 367 26.78 15.88 -3.84
CA LYS A 367 26.84 17.32 -3.54
C LYS A 367 25.72 18.11 -4.24
N ILE A 368 25.45 17.81 -5.51
CA ILE A 368 24.35 18.46 -6.23
C ILE A 368 23.01 18.12 -5.57
N LEU A 369 22.80 16.86 -5.19
CA LEU A 369 21.58 16.43 -4.51
C LEU A 369 21.42 17.11 -3.14
N PHE A 370 22.51 17.25 -2.38
CA PHE A 370 22.52 18.05 -1.16
C PHE A 370 22.10 19.51 -1.43
N ILE A 371 22.70 20.16 -2.44
CA ILE A 371 22.39 21.54 -2.81
C ILE A 371 20.91 21.66 -3.23
N ALA A 372 20.40 20.75 -4.05
CA ALA A 372 19.01 20.74 -4.50
C ALA A 372 18.03 20.61 -3.32
N ASN A 373 18.29 19.69 -2.39
CA ASN A 373 17.48 19.54 -1.18
C ASN A 373 17.59 20.78 -0.27
N TYR A 374 18.78 21.32 -0.06
CA TYR A 374 18.95 22.56 0.71
C TYR A 374 18.21 23.74 0.09
N ALA A 375 18.30 23.89 -1.24
CA ALA A 375 17.66 24.93 -2.04
C ALA A 375 16.19 24.66 -2.40
N SER A 376 15.58 23.58 -1.87
CA SER A 376 14.17 23.22 -2.13
C SER A 376 13.15 24.28 -1.66
N THR A 377 13.59 25.31 -0.92
CA THR A 377 12.76 26.46 -0.57
C THR A 377 13.49 27.77 -0.85
N SER A 378 12.73 28.85 -0.98
CA SER A 378 13.27 30.20 -1.16
C SER A 378 14.22 30.64 -0.03
N LYS A 379 14.03 30.16 1.20
CA LYS A 379 14.92 30.43 2.33
C LYS A 379 16.26 29.71 2.17
N GLY A 380 16.21 28.43 1.79
CA GLY A 380 17.40 27.63 1.56
C GLY A 380 18.22 28.15 0.38
N LEU A 381 17.56 28.49 -0.73
CA LEU A 381 18.22 29.08 -1.90
C LEU A 381 18.95 30.39 -1.55
N LYS A 382 18.26 31.32 -0.88
CA LYS A 382 18.88 32.59 -0.42
C LYS A 382 20.08 32.37 0.49
N ALA A 383 20.05 31.33 1.33
CA ALA A 383 21.17 31.02 2.22
C ALA A 383 22.38 30.49 1.44
N ILE A 384 22.14 29.66 0.42
CA ILE A 384 23.21 29.19 -0.47
C ILE A 384 23.79 30.35 -1.28
N GLU A 385 22.96 31.20 -1.90
CA GLU A 385 23.43 32.34 -2.70
C GLU A 385 24.30 33.28 -1.86
N LYS A 386 23.93 33.53 -0.60
CA LYS A 386 24.76 34.33 0.32
C LYS A 386 26.17 33.76 0.55
N MET A 387 26.35 32.44 0.49
CA MET A 387 27.67 31.82 0.62
C MET A 387 28.40 31.74 -0.72
N ASP A 388 27.69 31.40 -1.79
CA ASP A 388 28.23 31.33 -3.14
C ASP A 388 27.19 31.80 -4.16
N ASN A 389 27.24 33.09 -4.49
CA ASN A 389 26.33 33.73 -5.45
C ASN A 389 26.38 33.08 -6.85
N ASN A 390 27.44 32.33 -7.16
CA ASN A 390 27.65 31.72 -8.47
C ASN A 390 27.37 30.21 -8.49
N ILE A 391 26.87 29.61 -7.40
CA ILE A 391 26.72 28.15 -7.31
C ILE A 391 25.83 27.58 -8.42
N LEU A 392 24.72 28.24 -8.75
CA LEU A 392 23.79 27.77 -9.78
C LEU A 392 24.46 27.84 -11.16
N GLN A 393 25.22 28.91 -11.41
CA GLN A 393 26.02 29.03 -12.64
C GLN A 393 27.11 27.96 -12.69
N LYS A 394 27.72 27.61 -11.56
CA LYS A 394 28.70 26.51 -11.48
C LYS A 394 28.04 25.17 -11.81
N ILE A 395 26.86 24.87 -11.28
CA ILE A 395 26.08 23.66 -11.61
C ILE A 395 25.76 23.63 -13.11
N VAL A 396 25.24 24.72 -13.67
CA VAL A 396 24.92 24.80 -15.11
C VAL A 396 26.17 24.61 -15.97
N LYS A 397 27.28 25.27 -15.65
CA LYS A 397 28.56 25.10 -16.37
C LYS A 397 29.06 23.66 -16.28
N LEU A 398 29.00 23.07 -15.09
CA LEU A 398 29.39 21.68 -14.83
C LEU A 398 28.57 20.71 -15.69
N VAL A 399 27.25 20.88 -15.76
CA VAL A 399 26.39 20.07 -16.63
C VAL A 399 26.74 20.27 -18.10
N TYR A 400 26.85 21.53 -18.56
CA TYR A 400 27.07 21.82 -19.98
C TYR A 400 28.42 21.32 -20.49
N HIS A 401 29.46 21.37 -19.66
CA HIS A 401 30.84 21.01 -20.04
C HIS A 401 31.25 19.60 -19.57
N SER A 402 30.38 18.86 -18.87
CA SER A 402 30.71 17.49 -18.46
C SER A 402 30.61 16.53 -19.64
N ASP A 403 31.66 15.76 -19.92
CA ASP A 403 31.63 14.72 -20.96
C ASP A 403 30.74 13.52 -20.57
N GLN A 404 30.27 13.46 -19.31
CA GLN A 404 29.40 12.39 -18.83
C GLN A 404 27.93 12.73 -18.98
N LEU A 405 27.27 12.09 -19.96
CA LEU A 405 25.82 12.19 -20.17
C LEU A 405 25.00 11.79 -18.95
N SER A 406 25.49 10.85 -18.15
CA SER A 406 24.81 10.37 -16.94
C SER A 406 24.73 11.43 -15.84
N LEU A 407 25.71 12.32 -15.73
CA LEU A 407 25.67 13.48 -14.83
C LEU A 407 24.70 14.54 -15.37
N ARG A 408 24.74 14.81 -16.69
CA ARG A 408 23.81 15.76 -17.31
C ARG A 408 22.36 15.36 -17.09
N TRP A 409 22.05 14.09 -17.35
CA TRP A 409 20.72 13.54 -17.17
C TRP A 409 20.26 13.64 -15.71
N PHE A 410 21.13 13.34 -14.74
CA PHE A 410 20.82 13.42 -13.32
C PHE A 410 20.51 14.84 -12.83
N VAL A 411 21.11 15.88 -13.41
CA VAL A 411 20.86 17.26 -12.97
C VAL A 411 19.61 17.87 -13.63
N VAL A 412 19.23 17.36 -14.80
CA VAL A 412 18.05 17.85 -15.54
C VAL A 412 16.74 17.28 -14.98
N ASN A 413 16.77 16.02 -14.53
CA ASN A 413 15.62 15.35 -13.91
C ASN A 413 15.67 15.50 -12.39
#